data_AF-A0A5B9EKN3-F1
#
_entry.id   AF-A0A5B9EKN3-F1
#
_cell.length_a   1.000
_cell.length_b   1.000
_cell.length_c   1.000
_cell.angle_alpha   90.00
_cell.angle_beta   90.00
_cell.angle_gamma   90.00
#
_symmetry.space_group_name_H-M   'P 1'
#
loop_
_entity.id
_entity.type
_entity.pdbx_description
1 polymer ?
#
loop_
_entity_poly.entity_id
_entity_poly.type
_entity_poly.pdbx_seq_one_letter_code
_entity_poly.pdbx_strand_id
1 'polypeptide(L)'
;MPDPNSSLLEDAVHKLAPFLDEIVFVGGITLGLLITDKAAAPIRGTNDVDVIAEIISYADYIQFSERLRDAGFTEDAGEAPLTCRWHHGNLIVDILPLSKEVTWLHQSLV
;
A
#
# COMPACT_ATOMS: atom_id res chain seq x y z
N MET A 1 11.03 21.03 -9.86
CA MET A 1 9.63 21.14 -9.42
C MET A 1 9.52 20.34 -8.14
N PRO A 2 8.85 20.81 -7.07
CA PRO A 2 8.63 19.98 -5.90
C PRO A 2 7.84 18.73 -6.29
N ASP A 3 8.16 17.58 -5.69
CA ASP A 3 7.44 16.34 -5.89
C ASP A 3 5.98 16.51 -5.42
N PRO A 4 4.96 16.36 -6.29
CA PRO A 4 3.57 16.49 -5.88
C PRO A 4 3.12 15.43 -4.86
N ASN A 5 3.89 14.35 -4.71
CA ASN A 5 3.53 13.20 -3.88
C ASN A 5 4.15 13.23 -2.48
N SER A 6 5.06 14.17 -2.17
CA SER A 6 5.87 14.11 -0.94
C SER A 6 5.03 14.16 0.34
N SER A 7 4.01 15.03 0.39
CA SER A 7 3.13 15.14 1.57
C SER A 7 2.27 13.89 1.78
N LEU A 8 1.82 13.25 0.69
CA LEU A 8 1.07 12.00 0.76
C LEU A 8 1.98 10.86 1.25
N LEU A 9 3.21 10.80 0.74
CA LEU A 9 4.20 9.81 1.17
C LEU A 9 4.55 9.98 2.67
N GLU A 10 4.79 11.21 3.12
CA GLU A 10 5.06 11.49 4.53
C GLU A 10 3.90 11.05 5.44
N ASP A 11 2.66 11.38 5.08
CA ASP A 11 1.47 10.95 5.84
C ASP A 11 1.36 9.41 5.89
N ALA A 12 1.62 8.74 4.78
CA ALA A 12 1.62 7.28 4.71
C ALA A 12 2.71 6.66 5.58
N VAL A 13 3.94 7.18 5.55
CA VAL A 13 5.05 6.70 6.39
C VAL A 13 4.71 6.84 7.88
N HIS A 14 4.09 7.94 8.30
CA HIS A 14 3.70 8.11 9.70
C HIS A 14 2.60 7.12 10.13
N LYS A 15 1.58 6.90 9.29
CA LYS A 15 0.47 5.98 9.60
C LYS A 15 0.89 4.51 9.51
N LEU A 16 1.83 4.18 8.62
CA LEU A 16 2.38 2.83 8.45
C LEU A 16 3.65 2.59 9.29
N ALA A 17 4.01 3.51 10.20
CA ALA A 17 5.23 3.41 11.00
C ALA A 17 5.44 2.03 11.67
N PRO A 18 4.41 1.34 12.21
CA PRO A 18 4.56 0.01 12.81
C PRO A 18 4.86 -1.13 11.81
N PHE A 19 4.84 -0.87 10.51
CA PHE A 19 4.95 -1.86 9.44
C PHE A 19 6.16 -1.63 8.52
N LEU A 20 6.93 -0.55 8.73
CA LEU A 20 7.98 -0.12 7.79
C LEU A 20 9.08 -1.16 7.53
N ASP A 21 9.33 -2.06 8.50
CA ASP A 21 10.30 -3.15 8.35
C ASP A 21 9.77 -4.32 7.50
N GLU A 22 8.46 -4.38 7.27
CA GLU A 22 7.75 -5.49 6.60
C GLU A 22 7.12 -5.05 5.27
N ILE A 23 7.29 -3.79 4.88
CA ILE A 23 6.69 -3.24 3.66
C ILE A 23 7.70 -2.50 2.79
N VAL A 24 7.42 -2.43 1.49
CA VAL A 24 8.15 -1.63 0.52
C VAL A 24 7.15 -0.78 -0.25
N PHE A 25 7.34 0.54 -0.25
CA PHE A 25 6.58 1.46 -1.09
C PHE A 25 6.94 1.25 -2.57
N VAL A 26 5.94 1.20 -3.43
CA VAL A 26 6.09 1.02 -4.87
C VAL A 26 5.14 1.95 -5.65
N GLY A 27 5.21 1.93 -6.98
CA GLY A 27 4.25 2.65 -7.81
C GLY A 27 4.54 4.15 -7.94
N GLY A 28 3.47 4.94 -8.17
CA GLY A 28 3.58 6.36 -8.48
C GLY A 28 4.15 7.20 -7.34
N ILE A 29 3.86 6.78 -6.09
CA ILE A 29 4.25 7.51 -4.88
C ILE A 29 5.77 7.61 -4.71
N THR A 30 6.55 6.66 -5.26
CA THR A 30 8.01 6.62 -5.11
C THR A 30 8.76 7.39 -6.19
N LEU A 31 8.09 7.87 -7.24
CA LEU A 31 8.78 8.44 -8.41
C LEU A 31 9.59 9.70 -8.08
N GLY A 32 9.14 10.53 -7.14
CA GLY A 32 9.90 11.71 -6.70
C GLY A 32 11.19 11.41 -5.95
N LEU A 33 11.32 10.21 -5.41
CA LEU A 33 12.55 9.72 -4.80
C LEU A 33 13.52 9.13 -5.84
N LEU A 34 12.97 8.47 -6.87
CA LEU A 34 13.74 7.67 -7.82
C LEU A 34 14.16 8.45 -9.08
N ILE A 35 13.37 9.43 -9.51
CA ILE A 35 13.69 10.27 -10.67
C ILE A 35 14.55 11.45 -10.24
N THR A 36 15.86 11.34 -10.47
CA THR A 36 16.84 12.37 -10.10
C THR A 36 17.29 13.25 -11.27
N ASP A 37 16.93 12.90 -12.51
CA ASP A 37 17.26 13.68 -13.70
C ASP A 37 16.38 14.95 -13.77
N LYS A 38 17.03 16.11 -13.73
CA LYS A 38 16.36 17.43 -13.80
C LYS A 38 15.70 17.70 -15.16
N ALA A 39 16.10 17.00 -16.21
CA ALA A 39 15.52 17.10 -17.55
C ALA A 39 14.36 16.12 -17.78
N ALA A 40 14.06 15.23 -16.83
CA ALA A 40 12.96 14.30 -16.93
C ALA A 40 11.60 15.02 -16.99
N ALA A 41 10.60 14.33 -17.54
CA ALA A 41 9.23 14.82 -17.54
C ALA A 41 8.71 15.01 -16.11
N PRO A 42 7.78 15.96 -15.88
CA PRO A 42 7.17 16.15 -14.57
C PRO A 42 6.50 14.88 -14.02
N ILE A 43 6.65 14.63 -12.72
CA ILE A 43 5.97 13.53 -12.03
C ILE A 43 4.47 13.85 -11.94
N ARG A 44 3.64 12.85 -12.24
CA ARG A 44 2.19 12.93 -12.07
C ARG A 44 1.84 12.70 -10.59
N GLY A 45 0.96 13.53 -10.04
CA GLY A 45 0.38 13.29 -8.72
C GLY A 45 -0.46 12.01 -8.66
N THR A 46 -0.48 11.34 -7.51
CA THR A 46 -1.36 10.20 -7.22
C THR A 46 -2.16 10.42 -5.94
N ASN A 47 -3.23 9.66 -5.76
CA ASN A 47 -4.16 9.81 -4.63
C ASN A 47 -4.10 8.61 -3.65
N ASP A 48 -3.27 7.63 -3.95
CA ASP A 48 -3.13 6.35 -3.29
C ASP A 48 -1.65 5.99 -3.11
N VAL A 49 -1.40 5.03 -2.22
CA VAL A 49 -0.07 4.52 -1.90
C VAL A 49 -0.06 3.02 -2.11
N ASP A 50 0.77 2.54 -3.02
CA ASP A 50 0.97 1.10 -3.21
C ASP A 50 2.13 0.63 -2.34
N VAL A 51 1.94 -0.48 -1.62
CA VAL A 51 3.00 -1.17 -0.88
C VAL A 51 2.96 -2.66 -1.18
N ILE A 52 4.13 -3.28 -1.18
CA ILE A 52 4.26 -4.73 -1.09
C ILE A 52 4.62 -5.07 0.35
N ALA A 53 3.83 -5.93 0.99
CA ALA A 53 4.06 -6.41 2.34
C ALA A 53 4.62 -7.84 2.33
N GLU A 54 5.42 -8.20 3.35
CA GLU A 54 5.96 -9.54 3.59
C GLU A 54 4.88 -10.54 4.04
N ILE A 55 3.86 -10.70 3.21
CA ILE A 55 2.74 -11.63 3.39
C ILE A 55 2.94 -12.77 2.39
N ILE A 56 3.28 -13.96 2.88
CA ILE A 56 3.56 -15.14 2.05
C ILE A 56 2.50 -16.23 2.15
N SER A 57 1.66 -16.19 3.19
CA SER A 57 0.56 -17.12 3.40
C SER A 57 -0.75 -16.42 3.79
N TYR A 58 -1.86 -17.16 3.76
CA TYR A 58 -3.15 -16.65 4.24
C TYR A 58 -3.16 -16.37 5.75
N ALA A 59 -2.42 -17.15 6.54
CA ALA A 59 -2.30 -16.90 7.97
C ALA A 59 -1.59 -15.57 8.26
N ASP A 60 -0.54 -15.26 7.48
CA ASP A 60 0.16 -13.97 7.57
C ASP A 60 -0.78 -12.83 7.16
N TYR A 61 -1.60 -13.03 6.13
CA TYR A 61 -2.59 -12.03 5.71
C TYR A 61 -3.55 -11.69 6.85
N ILE A 62 -4.14 -12.70 7.50
CA ILE A 62 -5.06 -12.46 8.62
C ILE A 62 -4.38 -11.71 9.76
N GLN A 63 -3.16 -12.10 10.15
CA GLN A 63 -2.40 -11.42 11.21
C GLN A 63 -2.04 -9.98 10.83
N PHE A 64 -1.63 -9.74 9.59
CA PHE A 64 -1.30 -8.41 9.08
C PHE A 64 -2.55 -7.52 9.05
N SER A 65 -3.69 -8.06 8.57
CA SER A 65 -4.99 -7.38 8.57
C SER A 65 -5.47 -7.02 9.98
N GLU A 66 -5.27 -7.89 10.97
CA GLU A 66 -5.60 -7.58 12.37
C GLU A 66 -4.76 -6.42 12.90
N ARG A 67 -3.44 -6.45 12.67
CA ARG A 67 -2.54 -5.36 13.06
C ARG A 67 -2.92 -4.04 12.38
N LEU A 68 -3.32 -4.07 11.11
CA LEU A 68 -3.80 -2.89 10.39
C LEU A 68 -5.06 -2.31 11.04
N ARG A 69 -6.03 -3.17 11.40
CA ARG A 69 -7.23 -2.75 12.12
C ARG A 69 -6.90 -2.14 13.48
N ASP A 70 -5.97 -2.74 14.22
CA ASP A 70 -5.49 -2.21 15.50
C ASP A 70 -4.79 -0.85 15.34
N ALA A 71 -4.13 -0.62 14.20
CA ALA A 71 -3.54 0.64 13.80
C ALA A 71 -4.56 1.66 13.23
N GLY A 72 -5.86 1.34 13.22
CA GLY A 72 -6.92 2.25 12.79
C GLY A 72 -7.22 2.24 11.29
N PHE A 73 -6.68 1.29 10.53
CA PHE A 73 -7.02 1.10 9.13
C PHE A 73 -8.33 0.31 8.98
N THR A 74 -9.07 0.59 7.92
CA THR A 74 -10.28 -0.14 7.55
C THR A 74 -10.16 -0.69 6.13
N GLU A 75 -10.47 -1.98 5.95
CA GLU A 75 -10.58 -2.59 4.63
C GLU A 75 -11.68 -1.90 3.81
N ASP A 76 -11.43 -1.71 2.51
CA ASP A 76 -12.41 -1.15 1.60
C ASP A 76 -13.60 -2.10 1.44
N ALA A 77 -14.80 -1.65 1.81
CA ALA A 77 -16.01 -2.47 1.92
C ALA A 77 -16.72 -2.77 0.57
N GLY A 78 -15.99 -2.75 -0.56
CA GLY A 78 -16.51 -3.04 -1.89
C GLY A 78 -16.99 -4.48 -2.08
N GLU A 79 -17.72 -4.75 -3.17
CA GLU A 79 -18.42 -6.03 -3.43
C GLU A 79 -17.53 -7.27 -3.67
N ALA A 80 -16.21 -7.23 -3.40
CA ALA A 80 -15.33 -8.37 -3.64
C ALA A 80 -14.41 -8.70 -2.46
N PRO A 81 -14.15 -9.99 -2.15
CA PRO A 81 -13.63 -10.45 -0.85
C PRO A 81 -12.11 -10.29 -0.64
N LEU A 82 -11.41 -9.62 -1.56
CA LEU A 82 -9.96 -9.40 -1.54
C LEU A 82 -9.60 -7.99 -2.01
N THR A 83 -10.25 -6.96 -1.47
CA THR A 83 -9.76 -5.60 -1.69
C THR A 83 -8.42 -5.47 -0.95
N CYS A 84 -7.32 -5.45 -1.71
CA CYS A 84 -5.99 -5.08 -1.21
C CYS A 84 -5.97 -3.64 -0.66
N ARG A 85 -7.09 -2.92 -0.75
CA ARG A 85 -7.25 -1.51 -0.46
C ARG A 85 -7.69 -1.29 0.98
N TRP A 86 -6.98 -0.40 1.64
CA TRP A 86 -7.17 0.02 3.01
C TRP A 86 -7.30 1.53 3.10
N HIS A 87 -8.05 1.99 4.09
CA HIS A 87 -8.27 3.40 4.36
C HIS A 87 -7.80 3.76 5.77
N HIS A 88 -7.18 4.94 5.93
CA HIS A 88 -6.93 5.56 7.23
C HIS A 88 -7.17 7.08 7.15
N GLY A 89 -8.38 7.50 7.48
CA GLY A 89 -8.85 8.87 7.21
C GLY A 89 -8.97 9.09 5.71
N ASN A 90 -8.24 10.07 5.17
CA ASN A 90 -8.19 10.34 3.72
C ASN A 90 -7.11 9.55 2.97
N LEU A 91 -6.27 8.78 3.69
CA LEU A 91 -5.22 7.98 3.06
C LEU A 91 -5.82 6.69 2.49
N ILE A 92 -5.55 6.43 1.21
CA ILE A 92 -5.84 5.18 0.52
C ILE A 92 -4.52 4.43 0.33
N VAL A 93 -4.45 3.19 0.80
CA VAL A 93 -3.26 2.33 0.66
C VAL A 93 -3.66 1.00 0.03
N ASP A 94 -3.00 0.62 -1.05
CA ASP A 94 -3.10 -0.70 -1.64
C ASP A 94 -1.94 -1.56 -1.14
N ILE A 95 -2.25 -2.56 -0.30
CA ILE A 95 -1.31 -3.47 0.35
C ILE A 95 -1.34 -4.80 -0.38
N LEU A 96 -0.28 -5.06 -1.15
CA LEU A 96 -0.12 -6.26 -1.95
C LEU A 96 0.72 -7.30 -1.20
N PRO A 97 0.32 -8.58 -1.17
CA PRO A 97 1.17 -9.62 -0.59
C PRO A 97 2.37 -9.91 -1.49
N LEU A 98 3.48 -10.36 -0.89
CA LEU A 98 4.67 -10.78 -1.63
C LEU A 98 4.44 -12.08 -2.42
N SER A 99 3.67 -13.02 -1.85
CA SER A 99 3.34 -14.28 -2.53
C SER A 99 2.13 -14.14 -3.44
N LYS A 100 2.32 -14.52 -4.72
CA LYS A 100 1.23 -14.62 -5.69
C LYS A 100 0.13 -15.57 -5.24
N GLU A 101 0.47 -16.62 -4.47
CA GLU A 101 -0.51 -17.60 -3.99
C GLU A 101 -1.57 -16.91 -3.13
N VAL A 102 -1.18 -15.95 -2.29
CA VAL A 102 -2.11 -15.14 -1.48
C VAL A 102 -3.01 -14.28 -2.38
N THR A 103 -2.48 -13.74 -3.48
CA THR A 103 -3.26 -12.98 -4.46
C THR A 103 -4.33 -13.83 -5.17
N TRP A 104 -4.11 -15.13 -5.35
CA TRP A 104 -4.99 -16.04 -6.12
C TRP A 104 -5.84 -17.00 -5.28
N LEU A 105 -5.56 -17.19 -3.98
CA LEU A 105 -6.18 -18.20 -3.11
C LEU A 105 -7.72 -18.11 -3.02
N HIS A 106 -8.33 -16.98 -3.41
CA HIS A 106 -9.79 -16.83 -3.38
C HIS A 106 -10.48 -17.05 -4.74
N GLN A 107 -9.74 -17.20 -5.86
CA GLN A 107 -10.33 -17.59 -7.16
C GLN A 107 -10.60 -19.10 -7.27
N SER A 108 -10.09 -19.92 -6.35
CA SER A 108 -10.33 -21.38 -6.33
C SER A 108 -11.34 -21.85 -5.28
N LEU A 109 -11.93 -20.92 -4.51
CA LEU A 109 -12.93 -21.21 -3.47
C LEU A 109 -14.31 -20.59 -3.77
N VAL A 110 -14.58 -20.22 -5.02
CA VAL A 110 -15.91 -19.87 -5.53
C VAL A 110 -16.23 -20.71 -6.75
#